data_AF-A0A958L194-F1
#
_entry.id   AF-A0A958L194-F1
#
_cell.length_a   1.000
_cell.length_b   1.000
_cell.length_c   1.000
_cell.angle_alpha   90.00
_cell.angle_beta   90.00
_cell.angle_gamma   90.00
#
_symmetry.space_group_name_H-M   'P 1'
#
loop_
_entity.id
_entity.type
_entity.pdbx_description
1 polymer ?
#
loop_
_entity_poly.entity_id
_entity_poly.type
_entity_poly.pdbx_seq_one_letter_code
_entity_poly.pdbx_strand_id
1 'polypeptide(L)'
;MDPISTLLAGKTIQGVTRGLLRALESDSEQVSEITDSTDSAGQSTSESSSSGDFDVYLRGLLHPGADNQVSEEALYAALLQERIQSLKGEEGGSEFQAKLAERKAELTRADGYVAVEDAANQAMMDLVEAGVLTEEEASTVKAQSFRAAQLDDNLSALYDGRGGPGDPTIAVADMESALVTARSLIQQLEDGTLELTDEDLQAASGDGETITPSGTSVDGNEGFVFKPESDSDGRLVVILPADLTNQISDVLLKDEDDTILERGRMSGVANGGREHFRFEQAGGDYPENLTVEVRMTNGEILSYEIPNPSERYD
;
A
#
# COMPACT_ATOMS: atom_id res chain seq x y z
N MET A 1 40.23 0.75 -40.69
CA MET A 1 39.70 2.04 -40.22
C MET A 1 38.58 1.70 -39.27
N ASP A 2 38.74 2.18 -38.04
CA ASP A 2 38.39 1.50 -36.79
C ASP A 2 36.89 1.53 -36.42
N PRO A 3 36.41 0.51 -35.67
CA PRO A 3 35.13 0.56 -34.97
C PRO A 3 35.27 1.25 -33.61
N ILE A 4 34.38 2.20 -33.30
CA ILE A 4 34.31 2.81 -31.97
C ILE A 4 33.54 1.86 -31.04
N SER A 5 34.29 1.18 -30.18
CA SER A 5 33.79 0.50 -28.97
C SER A 5 33.33 1.53 -27.94
N THR A 6 32.05 1.51 -27.59
CA THR A 6 31.55 2.17 -26.38
C THR A 6 31.48 1.12 -25.27
N LEU A 7 32.39 1.24 -24.31
CA LEU A 7 32.35 0.52 -23.02
C LEU A 7 31.16 1.03 -22.20
N LEU A 8 30.23 0.13 -21.87
CA LEU A 8 29.34 0.28 -20.72
C LEU A 8 29.87 -0.61 -19.60
N ALA A 9 30.30 0.03 -18.52
CA ALA A 9 30.79 -0.62 -17.32
C ALA A 9 29.61 -1.27 -16.58
N GLY A 10 29.58 -2.60 -16.54
CA GLY A 10 28.69 -3.36 -15.67
C GLY A 10 29.12 -3.19 -14.22
N LYS A 11 28.28 -2.52 -13.42
CA LYS A 11 28.40 -2.50 -11.96
C LYS A 11 27.60 -3.69 -11.42
N THR A 12 28.29 -4.77 -11.11
CA THR A 12 27.72 -5.95 -10.44
C THR A 12 27.26 -5.55 -9.04
N ILE A 13 25.94 -5.52 -8.82
CA ILE A 13 25.37 -5.43 -7.48
C ILE A 13 25.31 -6.87 -6.94
N GLN A 14 26.23 -7.22 -6.05
CA GLN A 14 26.09 -8.40 -5.20
C GLN A 14 25.08 -8.07 -4.10
N GLY A 15 23.82 -8.45 -4.35
CA GLY A 15 22.72 -8.43 -3.39
C GLY A 15 22.87 -9.57 -2.39
N VAL A 16 23.23 -9.15 -1.17
CA VAL A 16 22.98 -9.72 0.15
C VAL A 16 21.94 -10.86 0.18
N THR A 17 22.39 -12.10 0.25
CA THR A 17 21.62 -13.22 0.84
C THR A 17 22.09 -13.37 2.28
N ARG A 18 21.38 -12.77 3.23
CA ARG A 18 21.55 -12.99 4.67
C ARG A 18 20.24 -13.53 5.23
N GLY A 19 20.20 -14.84 5.40
CA GLY A 19 19.12 -15.55 6.06
C GLY A 19 19.19 -17.02 5.67
N LEU A 20 19.28 -17.92 6.64
CA LEU A 20 19.40 -19.38 6.50
C LEU A 20 20.77 -19.97 6.12
N LEU A 21 21.72 -19.92 7.05
CA LEU A 21 22.62 -21.06 7.31
C LEU A 21 23.23 -20.94 8.72
N ARG A 22 22.48 -21.35 9.73
CA ARG A 22 23.04 -21.62 11.07
C ARG A 22 22.45 -22.91 11.64
N ALA A 23 22.86 -24.02 11.03
CA ALA A 23 22.85 -25.32 11.67
C ALA A 23 24.01 -26.13 11.09
N LEU A 24 25.07 -26.30 11.88
CA LEU A 24 25.80 -27.55 12.13
C LEU A 24 27.14 -27.25 12.82
N GLU A 25 27.29 -27.85 14.00
CA GLU A 25 28.48 -28.51 14.53
C GLU A 25 29.81 -27.72 14.64
N SER A 26 30.26 -27.52 15.89
CA SER A 26 31.48 -28.21 16.36
C SER A 26 31.63 -28.04 17.86
N ASP A 27 31.56 -29.17 18.56
CA ASP A 27 32.32 -29.39 19.78
C ASP A 27 33.80 -29.00 19.57
N SER A 28 34.40 -28.26 20.50
CA SER A 28 35.80 -28.47 20.86
C SER A 28 36.10 -27.93 22.25
N GLU A 29 36.67 -28.80 23.07
CA GLU A 29 37.08 -28.62 24.46
C GLU A 29 38.04 -27.45 24.72
N GLN A 30 37.92 -26.93 25.95
CA GLN A 30 38.93 -26.37 26.87
C GLN A 30 40.34 -26.05 26.33
N VAL A 31 40.87 -24.87 26.69
CA VAL A 31 42.03 -24.69 27.60
C VAL A 31 42.08 -23.24 28.09
N SER A 32 42.32 -23.09 29.40
CA SER A 32 42.57 -21.86 30.16
C SER A 32 43.92 -21.20 29.83
N GLU A 33 43.98 -19.87 29.75
CA GLU A 33 45.16 -19.13 30.19
C GLU A 33 44.79 -17.72 30.67
N ILE A 34 45.27 -17.39 31.86
CA ILE A 34 45.09 -16.13 32.59
C ILE A 34 46.27 -15.23 32.26
N THR A 35 46.01 -14.03 31.71
CA THR A 35 46.87 -12.82 31.81
C THR A 35 45.93 -11.62 31.77
N ASP A 36 45.66 -10.95 32.89
CA ASP A 36 46.35 -9.80 33.50
C ASP A 36 46.59 -8.58 32.58
N SER A 37 45.90 -7.49 32.95
CA SER A 37 46.17 -6.06 32.70
C SER A 37 46.10 -5.53 31.27
N THR A 38 45.15 -4.61 31.01
CA THR A 38 45.43 -3.17 30.83
C THR A 38 44.12 -2.40 30.57
N ASP A 39 43.94 -1.31 31.32
CA ASP A 39 42.92 -0.26 31.16
C ASP A 39 42.61 0.06 29.68
N SER A 40 41.38 -0.22 29.27
CA SER A 40 40.77 0.42 28.12
C SER A 40 39.42 0.94 28.58
N ALA A 41 39.35 2.24 28.82
CA ALA A 41 38.12 2.97 29.06
C ALA A 41 37.16 2.68 27.91
N GLY A 42 36.25 1.74 28.16
CA GLY A 42 35.18 1.35 27.25
C GLY A 42 34.30 2.56 27.04
N GLN A 43 34.45 3.17 25.87
CA GLN A 43 33.51 4.14 25.33
C GLN A 43 32.20 3.38 25.12
N SER A 44 31.32 3.42 26.12
CA SER A 44 29.93 2.99 26.01
C SER A 44 29.25 3.91 25.00
N THR A 45 29.30 3.51 23.74
CA THR A 45 28.59 4.16 22.65
C THR A 45 27.11 4.13 23.00
N SER A 46 26.55 5.32 23.20
CA SER A 46 25.24 5.54 23.76
C SER A 46 24.18 5.34 22.67
N GLU A 47 23.66 4.12 22.53
CA GLU A 47 22.54 3.76 21.64
C GLU A 47 21.17 4.31 22.10
N SER A 48 21.14 5.18 23.11
CA SER A 48 19.89 5.74 23.66
C SER A 48 19.35 6.96 22.90
N SER A 49 19.88 7.29 21.72
CA SER A 49 19.52 8.49 20.95
C SER A 49 18.35 8.30 19.97
N SER A 50 18.01 7.07 19.58
CA SER A 50 16.98 6.84 18.54
C SER A 50 15.54 7.10 18.99
N SER A 51 15.22 6.90 20.28
CA SER A 51 13.83 6.99 20.73
C SER A 51 13.29 8.42 20.79
N GLY A 52 14.14 9.40 21.11
CA GLY A 52 13.74 10.81 21.16
C GLY A 52 13.48 11.40 19.78
N ASP A 53 14.28 11.00 18.79
CA ASP A 53 14.20 11.53 17.43
C ASP A 53 12.91 11.09 16.73
N PHE A 54 12.46 9.84 16.94
CA PHE A 54 11.20 9.32 16.42
C PHE A 54 9.98 10.15 16.86
N ASP A 55 9.86 10.43 18.17
CA ASP A 55 8.72 11.20 18.69
C ASP A 55 8.74 12.65 18.23
N VAL A 56 9.91 13.27 18.26
CA VAL A 56 10.08 14.66 17.84
C VAL A 56 9.71 14.79 16.38
N TYR A 57 10.13 13.82 15.55
CA TYR A 57 9.81 13.76 14.14
C TYR A 57 8.30 13.62 13.92
N LEU A 58 7.65 12.60 14.49
CA LEU A 58 6.21 12.38 14.30
C LEU A 58 5.37 13.54 14.81
N ARG A 59 5.74 14.18 15.93
CA ARG A 59 5.05 15.40 16.40
C ARG A 59 5.16 16.58 15.45
N GLY A 60 6.23 16.65 14.66
CA GLY A 60 6.38 17.66 13.62
C GLY A 60 5.42 17.47 12.44
N LEU A 61 4.96 16.23 12.22
CA LEU A 61 4.06 15.86 11.13
C LEU A 61 2.59 15.84 11.56
N LEU A 62 2.33 15.41 12.80
CA LEU A 62 0.99 15.24 13.33
C LEU A 62 0.39 16.58 13.77
N HIS A 63 -0.86 16.79 13.36
CA HIS A 63 -1.64 17.97 13.70
C HIS A 63 -2.80 17.54 14.62
N PRO A 64 -2.59 17.49 15.95
CA PRO A 64 -3.63 17.00 16.87
C PRO A 64 -4.91 17.82 16.79
N GLY A 65 -6.04 17.15 17.02
CA GLY A 65 -7.35 17.80 17.19
C GLY A 65 -7.45 18.62 18.49
N ALA A 66 -8.65 19.12 18.76
CA ALA A 66 -8.92 20.03 19.90
C ALA A 66 -8.54 19.44 21.27
N ASP A 67 -8.58 18.12 21.41
CA ASP A 67 -8.31 17.39 22.65
C ASP A 67 -6.93 16.73 22.69
N ASN A 68 -5.98 17.22 21.86
CA ASN A 68 -4.64 16.62 21.71
C ASN A 68 -4.70 15.14 21.22
N GLN A 69 -5.74 14.82 20.46
CA GLN A 69 -5.95 13.49 19.90
C GLN A 69 -5.47 13.40 18.45
N VAL A 70 -5.07 12.21 18.05
CA VAL A 70 -4.66 11.85 16.69
C VAL A 70 -5.54 10.70 16.20
N SER A 71 -5.93 10.74 14.92
CA SER A 71 -6.65 9.64 14.27
C SER A 71 -5.67 8.63 13.66
N GLU A 72 -6.14 7.41 13.41
CA GLU A 72 -5.33 6.34 12.82
C GLU A 72 -4.82 6.74 11.43
N GLU A 73 -5.64 7.33 10.56
CA GLU A 73 -5.18 7.77 9.23
C GLU A 73 -4.04 8.81 9.30
N ALA A 74 -4.12 9.74 10.25
CA ALA A 74 -3.09 10.76 10.42
C ALA A 74 -1.79 10.16 10.96
N LEU A 75 -1.91 9.23 11.91
CA LEU A 75 -0.78 8.46 12.45
C LEU A 75 -0.14 7.59 11.36
N TYR A 76 -0.95 6.92 10.54
CA TYR A 76 -0.52 6.10 9.41
C TYR A 76 0.31 6.90 8.41
N ALA A 77 -0.19 8.05 7.94
CA ALA A 77 0.54 8.89 7.00
C ALA A 77 1.86 9.43 7.59
N ALA A 78 1.90 9.76 8.88
CA ALA A 78 3.11 10.19 9.54
C ALA A 78 4.14 9.04 9.70
N LEU A 79 3.67 7.84 10.01
CA LEU A 79 4.50 6.63 10.08
C LEU A 79 5.06 6.27 8.71
N LEU A 80 4.27 6.32 7.64
CA LEU A 80 4.78 6.13 6.27
C LEU A 80 5.95 7.07 5.98
N GLN A 81 5.80 8.37 6.26
CA GLN A 81 6.88 9.33 6.05
C GLN A 81 8.13 9.03 6.89
N GLU A 82 7.95 8.60 8.15
CA GLU A 82 9.05 8.19 9.03
C GLU A 82 9.79 6.95 8.50
N ARG A 83 9.04 5.90 8.13
CA ARG A 83 9.61 4.66 7.58
C ARG A 83 10.35 4.90 6.28
N ILE A 84 9.79 5.70 5.37
CA ILE A 84 10.44 6.08 4.11
C ILE A 84 11.71 6.87 4.41
N GLN A 85 11.68 7.82 5.36
CA GLN A 85 12.87 8.57 5.74
C GLN A 85 13.95 7.67 6.35
N SER A 86 13.58 6.70 7.17
CA SER A 86 14.50 5.72 7.73
C SER A 86 15.14 4.85 6.64
N LEU A 87 14.35 4.43 5.64
CA LEU A 87 14.77 3.55 4.55
C LEU A 87 15.57 4.27 3.46
N LYS A 88 15.13 5.46 3.05
CA LYS A 88 15.63 6.21 1.88
C LYS A 88 16.34 7.52 2.24
N GLY A 89 16.39 7.88 3.51
CA GLY A 89 16.93 9.14 3.99
C GLY A 89 15.96 10.32 3.87
N GLU A 90 16.43 11.50 4.26
CA GLU A 90 15.66 12.76 4.28
C GLU A 90 15.06 13.13 2.92
N GLU A 91 15.74 12.79 1.82
CA GLU A 91 15.26 13.04 0.45
C GLU A 91 13.97 12.25 0.16
N GLY A 92 13.94 10.95 0.46
CA GLY A 92 12.75 10.12 0.25
C GLY A 92 11.58 10.53 1.14
N GLY A 93 11.84 10.87 2.40
CA GLY A 93 10.82 11.39 3.31
C GLY A 93 10.23 12.73 2.83
N SER A 94 11.08 13.63 2.32
CA SER A 94 10.65 14.92 1.77
C SER A 94 9.83 14.75 0.48
N GLU A 95 10.21 13.79 -0.37
CA GLU A 95 9.48 13.50 -1.60
C GLU A 95 8.10 12.92 -1.31
N PHE A 96 7.99 11.99 -0.35
CA PHE A 96 6.70 11.52 0.15
C PHE A 96 5.83 12.68 0.65
N GLN A 97 6.40 13.57 1.47
CA GLN A 97 5.67 14.71 2.02
C GLN A 97 5.12 15.63 0.92
N ALA A 98 5.91 15.88 -0.13
CA ALA A 98 5.48 16.68 -1.28
C ALA A 98 4.33 15.99 -2.03
N LYS A 99 4.45 14.68 -2.30
CA LYS A 99 3.41 13.88 -2.96
C LYS A 99 2.13 13.78 -2.14
N LEU A 100 2.24 13.56 -0.83
CA LEU A 100 1.10 13.56 0.07
C LEU A 100 0.38 14.91 0.05
N ALA A 101 1.09 16.03 0.04
CA ALA A 101 0.47 17.36 -0.05
C ALA A 101 -0.27 17.58 -1.38
N GLU A 102 0.30 17.13 -2.50
CA GLU A 102 -0.34 17.13 -3.83
C GLU A 102 -1.64 16.29 -3.82
N ARG A 103 -1.56 15.03 -3.40
CA ARG A 103 -2.71 14.12 -3.34
C ARG A 103 -3.80 14.59 -2.39
N LYS A 104 -3.43 15.13 -1.23
CA LYS A 104 -4.43 15.74 -0.31
C LYS A 104 -5.17 16.89 -0.97
N ALA A 105 -4.48 17.75 -1.73
CA ALA A 105 -5.13 18.86 -2.42
C ALA A 105 -6.10 18.37 -3.52
N GLU A 106 -5.72 17.31 -4.26
CA GLU A 106 -6.55 16.72 -5.32
C GLU A 106 -7.78 15.98 -4.76
N LEU A 107 -7.62 15.25 -3.66
CA LEU A 107 -8.67 14.45 -3.03
C LEU A 107 -9.51 15.23 -2.03
N THR A 108 -9.19 16.51 -1.78
CA THR A 108 -10.01 17.35 -0.91
C THR A 108 -11.38 17.61 -1.56
N ARG A 109 -12.43 17.12 -0.90
CA ARG A 109 -13.82 17.30 -1.30
C ARG A 109 -14.29 18.74 -1.11
N ALA A 110 -15.43 19.07 -1.71
CA ALA A 110 -16.02 20.40 -1.60
C ALA A 110 -16.39 20.82 -0.17
N ASP A 111 -16.58 19.88 0.75
CA ASP A 111 -16.81 20.13 2.18
C ASP A 111 -15.51 20.29 2.99
N GLY A 112 -14.35 20.24 2.33
CA GLY A 112 -13.02 20.33 2.94
C GLY A 112 -12.50 19.01 3.51
N TYR A 113 -13.23 17.91 3.35
CA TYR A 113 -12.78 16.59 3.76
C TYR A 113 -11.69 16.05 2.87
N VAL A 114 -10.73 15.35 3.45
CA VAL A 114 -9.70 14.59 2.75
C VAL A 114 -9.55 13.25 3.44
N ALA A 115 -9.71 12.15 2.70
CA ALA A 115 -9.33 10.82 3.17
C ALA A 115 -7.80 10.77 3.18
N VAL A 116 -7.19 10.82 4.36
CA VAL A 116 -5.74 10.98 4.49
C VAL A 116 -5.05 9.67 4.11
N GLU A 117 -5.67 8.54 4.41
CA GLU A 117 -5.22 7.21 3.96
C GLU A 117 -5.11 7.13 2.43
N ASP A 118 -6.18 7.44 1.71
CA ASP A 118 -6.19 7.41 0.24
C ASP A 118 -5.10 8.29 -0.37
N ALA A 119 -4.94 9.51 0.16
CA ALA A 119 -3.90 10.43 -0.28
C ALA A 119 -2.49 9.88 -0.01
N ALA A 120 -2.29 9.23 1.13
CA ALA A 120 -1.01 8.62 1.49
C ALA A 120 -0.69 7.38 0.62
N ASN A 121 -1.70 6.55 0.34
CA ASN A 121 -1.56 5.39 -0.54
C ASN A 121 -1.23 5.82 -1.98
N GLN A 122 -1.88 6.85 -2.52
CA GLN A 122 -1.53 7.38 -3.84
C GLN A 122 -0.13 8.02 -3.85
N ALA A 123 0.28 8.71 -2.78
CA ALA A 123 1.64 9.23 -2.66
C ALA A 123 2.70 8.12 -2.63
N MET A 124 2.41 6.97 -1.99
CA MET A 124 3.29 5.79 -2.05
C MET A 124 3.41 5.24 -3.47
N MET A 125 2.30 5.14 -4.21
CA MET A 125 2.32 4.69 -5.60
C MET A 125 3.16 5.63 -6.47
N ASP A 126 3.06 6.95 -6.27
CA ASP A 126 3.87 7.93 -6.99
C ASP A 126 5.38 7.74 -6.76
N LEU A 127 5.78 7.38 -5.54
CA LEU A 127 7.19 7.08 -5.23
C LEU A 127 7.67 5.79 -5.88
N VAL A 128 6.80 4.79 -6.01
CA VAL A 128 7.10 3.55 -6.74
C VAL A 128 7.26 3.86 -8.24
N GLU A 129 6.33 4.62 -8.82
CA GLU A 129 6.37 5.04 -10.22
C GLU A 129 7.63 5.88 -10.52
N ALA A 130 8.03 6.75 -9.60
CA ALA A 130 9.25 7.55 -9.71
C ALA A 130 10.55 6.73 -9.50
N GLY A 131 10.45 5.47 -9.08
CA GLY A 131 11.58 4.60 -8.78
C GLY A 131 12.33 4.96 -7.48
N VAL A 132 11.70 5.75 -6.60
CA VAL A 132 12.21 6.11 -5.27
C VAL A 132 12.09 4.90 -4.34
N LEU A 133 10.93 4.23 -4.40
CA LEU A 133 10.66 2.96 -3.73
C LEU A 133 10.54 1.85 -4.77
N THR A 134 10.89 0.63 -4.38
CA THR A 134 10.42 -0.58 -5.07
C THR A 134 9.03 -0.98 -4.54
N GLU A 135 8.30 -1.81 -5.27
CA GLU A 135 7.00 -2.34 -4.82
C GLU A 135 7.10 -3.11 -3.50
N GLU A 136 8.14 -3.94 -3.34
CA GLU A 136 8.41 -4.70 -2.11
C GLU A 136 8.66 -3.78 -0.90
N GLU A 137 9.46 -2.72 -1.10
CA GLU A 137 9.72 -1.72 -0.06
C GLU A 137 8.44 -0.96 0.31
N ALA A 138 7.65 -0.56 -0.70
CA ALA A 138 6.38 0.14 -0.46
C ALA A 138 5.40 -0.74 0.30
N SER A 139 5.21 -2.01 -0.10
CA SER A 139 4.35 -2.97 0.58
C SER A 139 4.77 -3.18 2.04
N THR A 140 6.08 -3.39 2.28
CA THR A 140 6.61 -3.57 3.64
C THR A 140 6.38 -2.32 4.50
N VAL A 141 6.67 -1.13 3.97
CA VAL A 141 6.48 0.13 4.68
C VAL A 141 4.99 0.38 4.99
N LYS A 142 4.08 0.09 4.05
CA LYS A 142 2.64 0.18 4.26
C LYS A 142 2.19 -0.75 5.38
N ALA A 143 2.59 -2.02 5.35
CA ALA A 143 2.19 -3.02 6.34
C ALA A 143 2.69 -2.67 7.75
N GLN A 144 3.95 -2.27 7.90
CA GLN A 144 4.49 -1.81 9.17
C GLN A 144 3.75 -0.58 9.71
N SER A 145 3.50 0.41 8.84
CA SER A 145 2.83 1.65 9.23
C SER A 145 1.37 1.42 9.58
N PHE A 146 0.67 0.57 8.82
CA PHE A 146 -0.73 0.21 9.06
C PHE A 146 -0.86 -0.44 10.42
N ARG A 147 -0.05 -1.48 10.68
CA ARG A 147 -0.05 -2.18 11.97
C ARG A 147 0.23 -1.26 13.15
N ALA A 148 1.21 -0.36 13.02
CA ALA A 148 1.59 0.56 14.08
C ALA A 148 0.63 1.75 14.26
N ALA A 149 -0.24 2.01 13.28
CA ALA A 149 -1.23 3.07 13.32
C ALA A 149 -2.57 2.66 13.96
N GLN A 150 -2.81 1.36 14.16
CA GLN A 150 -4.02 0.83 14.79
C GLN A 150 -4.12 1.30 16.25
N LEU A 151 -5.15 2.09 16.55
CA LEU A 151 -5.47 2.68 17.86
C LEU A 151 -6.70 2.03 18.50
N ASP A 152 -7.46 1.24 17.75
CA ASP A 152 -8.62 0.48 18.24
C ASP A 152 -8.50 -1.04 18.02
N ASP A 153 -9.62 -1.77 18.20
CA ASP A 153 -9.67 -3.22 18.05
C ASP A 153 -9.97 -3.68 16.60
N ASN A 154 -10.29 -2.76 15.68
CA ASN A 154 -10.60 -3.06 14.29
C ASN A 154 -9.34 -3.01 13.40
N LEU A 155 -8.60 -4.12 13.42
CA LEU A 155 -7.36 -4.29 12.65
C LEU A 155 -7.51 -4.34 11.12
N SER A 156 -8.71 -4.13 10.57
CA SER A 156 -8.98 -4.26 9.13
C SER A 156 -9.11 -2.93 8.39
N ALA A 157 -9.21 -1.81 9.10
CA ALA A 157 -9.36 -0.49 8.50
C ALA A 157 -8.58 0.55 9.30
N LEU A 158 -8.31 1.70 8.68
CA LEU A 158 -7.90 2.90 9.40
C LEU A 158 -9.11 3.83 9.49
N TYR A 159 -9.32 4.39 10.67
CA TYR A 159 -10.40 5.34 10.88
C TYR A 159 -9.91 6.77 11.08
N ASP A 160 -10.71 7.70 10.58
CA ASP A 160 -10.46 9.12 10.75
C ASP A 160 -10.97 9.63 12.12
N GLY A 161 -10.79 10.93 12.36
CA GLY A 161 -11.28 11.59 13.58
C GLY A 161 -12.66 12.24 13.43
N ARG A 162 -13.36 12.02 12.31
CA ARG A 162 -14.59 12.74 11.94
C ARG A 162 -15.79 11.82 12.12
N GLY A 163 -16.67 12.22 13.03
CA GLY A 163 -17.99 11.60 13.15
C GLY A 163 -18.75 12.14 14.35
N GLY A 164 -19.93 11.55 14.59
CA GLY A 164 -20.75 11.87 15.76
C GLY A 164 -20.42 11.02 16.98
N PRO A 165 -20.91 11.38 18.18
CA PRO A 165 -20.86 10.49 19.34
C PRO A 165 -21.49 9.12 19.02
N GLY A 166 -20.71 8.05 19.19
CA GLY A 166 -21.15 6.67 18.93
C GLY A 166 -20.98 6.19 17.49
N ASP A 167 -20.30 6.98 16.65
CA ASP A 167 -19.87 6.54 15.32
C ASP A 167 -18.73 5.51 15.46
N PRO A 168 -18.91 4.26 15.00
CA PRO A 168 -17.90 3.22 15.13
C PRO A 168 -16.69 3.45 14.21
N THR A 169 -16.73 4.41 13.30
CA THR A 169 -15.61 4.74 12.39
C THR A 169 -14.78 5.93 12.90
N ILE A 170 -14.81 6.20 14.22
CA ILE A 170 -13.92 7.17 14.86
C ILE A 170 -12.92 6.39 15.71
N ALA A 171 -11.68 6.34 15.27
CA ALA A 171 -10.57 5.82 16.07
C ALA A 171 -9.58 6.95 16.32
N VAL A 172 -9.60 7.44 17.56
CA VAL A 172 -8.68 8.48 18.01
C VAL A 172 -8.08 8.09 19.35
N ALA A 173 -6.80 8.41 19.55
CA ALA A 173 -6.12 8.25 20.83
C ALA A 173 -5.43 9.55 21.25
N ASP A 174 -5.14 9.67 22.55
CA ASP A 174 -4.24 10.71 23.03
C ASP A 174 -2.87 10.58 22.33
N MET A 175 -2.32 11.70 21.86
CA MET A 175 -1.07 11.75 21.09
C MET A 175 0.08 11.02 21.78
N GLU A 176 0.25 11.18 23.10
CA GLU A 176 1.36 10.54 23.82
C GLU A 176 1.20 9.02 23.80
N SER A 177 -0.02 8.55 24.09
CA SER A 177 -0.34 7.12 24.07
C SER A 177 -0.13 6.53 22.67
N ALA A 178 -0.59 7.22 21.63
CA ALA A 178 -0.45 6.80 20.24
C ALA A 178 1.03 6.65 19.85
N LEU A 179 1.87 7.65 20.15
CA LEU A 179 3.30 7.63 19.82
C LEU A 179 4.07 6.54 20.58
N VAL A 180 3.73 6.29 21.85
CA VAL A 180 4.34 5.20 22.63
C VAL A 180 3.98 3.85 22.04
N THR A 181 2.70 3.62 21.73
CA THR A 181 2.24 2.37 21.11
C THR A 181 2.87 2.16 19.74
N ALA A 182 2.82 3.15 18.85
CA ALA A 182 3.37 3.06 17.50
C ALA A 182 4.86 2.73 17.53
N ARG A 183 5.65 3.42 18.36
CA ARG A 183 7.09 3.14 18.51
C ARG A 183 7.35 1.73 19.00
N SER A 184 6.60 1.28 20.01
CA SER A 184 6.75 -0.07 20.56
C SER A 184 6.49 -1.13 19.50
N LEU A 185 5.47 -0.94 18.65
CA LEU A 185 5.13 -1.86 17.56
C LEU A 185 6.20 -1.82 16.45
N ILE A 186 6.63 -0.64 16.01
CA ILE A 186 7.70 -0.51 15.01
C ILE A 186 8.99 -1.18 15.52
N GLN A 187 9.37 -0.97 16.78
CA GLN A 187 10.55 -1.61 17.35
C GLN A 187 10.43 -3.14 17.34
N GLN A 188 9.27 -3.69 17.71
CA GLN A 188 9.04 -5.14 17.67
C GLN A 188 9.04 -5.71 16.24
N LEU A 189 8.57 -4.94 15.26
CA LEU A 189 8.63 -5.33 13.84
C LEU A 189 10.08 -5.32 13.33
N GLU A 190 10.88 -4.33 13.74
CA GLU A 190 12.29 -4.22 13.35
C GLU A 190 13.18 -5.28 13.99
N ASP A 191 12.92 -5.65 15.25
CA ASP A 191 13.69 -6.68 15.95
C ASP A 191 13.18 -8.11 15.67
N GLY A 192 12.06 -8.24 14.95
CA GLY A 192 11.44 -9.51 14.58
C GLY A 192 10.68 -10.21 15.71
N THR A 193 10.43 -9.52 16.83
CA THR A 193 9.58 -10.03 17.92
C THR A 193 8.09 -10.02 17.51
N LEU A 194 7.71 -9.11 16.63
CA LEU A 194 6.42 -9.08 15.96
C LEU A 194 6.63 -9.36 14.47
N GLU A 195 5.97 -10.39 13.95
CA GLU A 195 5.94 -10.68 12.52
C GLU A 195 4.66 -10.09 11.92
N LEU A 196 4.76 -9.55 10.70
CA LEU A 196 3.57 -9.15 9.93
C LEU A 196 2.81 -10.41 9.51
N THR A 197 1.49 -10.41 9.71
CA THR A 197 0.64 -11.49 9.22
C THR A 197 0.23 -11.25 7.76
N ASP A 198 -0.26 -12.30 7.10
CA ASP A 198 -0.88 -12.15 5.77
C ASP A 198 -2.07 -11.18 5.81
N GLU A 199 -2.78 -11.11 6.94
CA GLU A 199 -3.88 -10.16 7.16
C GLU A 199 -3.36 -8.72 7.23
N ASP A 200 -2.22 -8.46 7.91
CA ASP A 200 -1.60 -7.13 7.96
C ASP A 200 -1.13 -6.69 6.55
N LEU A 201 -0.58 -7.62 5.77
CA LEU A 201 -0.16 -7.38 4.38
C LEU A 201 -1.37 -7.10 3.48
N GLN A 202 -2.44 -7.86 3.62
CA GLN A 202 -3.66 -7.68 2.84
C GLN A 202 -4.36 -6.36 3.19
N ALA A 203 -4.56 -6.08 4.48
CA ALA A 203 -5.17 -4.84 4.95
C ALA A 203 -4.36 -3.62 4.50
N ALA A 204 -3.03 -3.69 4.58
CA ALA A 204 -2.17 -2.59 4.14
C ALA A 204 -2.04 -2.46 2.63
N SER A 205 -2.31 -3.51 1.85
CA SER A 205 -2.28 -3.42 0.39
C SER A 205 -3.44 -2.58 -0.13
N GLY A 206 -4.56 -2.52 0.59
CA GLY A 206 -5.80 -1.92 0.08
C GLY A 206 -6.38 -2.73 -1.08
N ASP A 207 -5.79 -3.90 -1.37
CA ASP A 207 -6.32 -4.88 -2.29
C ASP A 207 -7.58 -5.43 -1.64
N GLY A 208 -8.70 -4.89 -2.09
CA GLY A 208 -10.01 -5.39 -1.70
C GLY A 208 -10.17 -6.85 -2.10
N GLU A 209 -11.29 -7.43 -1.68
CA GLU A 209 -11.60 -8.82 -1.92
C GLU A 209 -11.41 -9.19 -3.40
N THR A 210 -10.49 -10.11 -3.70
CA THR A 210 -10.37 -10.68 -5.05
C THR A 210 -11.59 -11.56 -5.26
N ILE A 211 -12.65 -10.98 -5.83
CA ILE A 211 -13.86 -11.71 -6.19
C ILE A 211 -13.55 -12.46 -7.48
N THR A 212 -13.08 -13.71 -7.38
CA THR A 212 -13.03 -14.57 -8.57
C THR A 212 -14.47 -14.69 -9.11
N PRO A 213 -14.79 -14.11 -10.27
CA PRO A 213 -16.10 -14.26 -10.86
C PRO A 213 -16.16 -15.73 -11.28
N SER A 214 -16.91 -16.54 -10.53
CA SER A 214 -17.12 -17.91 -10.92
C SER A 214 -18.02 -17.90 -12.16
N GLY A 215 -17.39 -17.74 -13.32
CA GLY A 215 -18.02 -17.72 -14.64
C GLY A 215 -18.63 -19.08 -14.96
N THR A 216 -19.72 -19.43 -14.28
CA THR A 216 -20.68 -20.47 -14.70
C THR A 216 -22.10 -20.19 -14.23
N SER A 217 -22.33 -19.17 -13.39
CA SER A 217 -23.69 -18.80 -12.98
C SER A 217 -23.80 -17.31 -12.69
N VAL A 218 -24.31 -16.58 -13.69
CA VAL A 218 -25.15 -15.39 -13.58
C VAL A 218 -25.10 -14.76 -12.18
N ASP A 219 -24.34 -13.67 -12.04
CA ASP A 219 -24.20 -12.82 -10.85
C ASP A 219 -25.52 -12.05 -10.54
N GLY A 220 -26.66 -12.65 -10.88
CA GLY A 220 -27.99 -12.04 -10.90
C GLY A 220 -28.16 -11.02 -12.03
N ASN A 221 -29.38 -10.47 -12.16
CA ASN A 221 -29.66 -9.41 -13.14
C ASN A 221 -28.92 -8.07 -12.86
N GLU A 222 -28.16 -7.98 -11.76
CA GLU A 222 -27.61 -6.73 -11.22
C GLU A 222 -26.12 -6.80 -10.87
N GLY A 223 -25.45 -7.96 -11.02
CA GLY A 223 -24.03 -8.16 -10.72
C GLY A 223 -23.08 -7.71 -11.84
N PHE A 224 -21.80 -8.07 -11.74
CA PHE A 224 -20.76 -7.67 -12.69
C PHE A 224 -21.07 -8.19 -14.11
N VAL A 225 -20.86 -7.38 -15.15
CA VAL A 225 -21.04 -7.82 -16.55
C VAL A 225 -19.85 -7.43 -17.40
N PHE A 226 -19.19 -8.42 -17.97
CA PHE A 226 -18.21 -8.29 -19.04
C PHE A 226 -18.88 -8.62 -20.38
N LYS A 227 -19.11 -7.60 -21.22
CA LYS A 227 -19.70 -7.77 -22.55
C LYS A 227 -18.63 -7.54 -23.63
N PRO A 228 -18.10 -8.60 -24.25
CA PRO A 228 -16.94 -8.52 -25.15
C PRO A 228 -17.20 -7.64 -26.37
N GLU A 229 -18.42 -7.68 -26.91
CA GLU A 229 -18.86 -6.84 -28.01
C GLU A 229 -20.15 -6.12 -27.64
N SER A 230 -20.08 -4.81 -27.43
CA SER A 230 -21.24 -3.95 -27.18
C SER A 230 -22.06 -3.73 -28.45
N ASP A 231 -23.39 -3.78 -28.35
CA ASP A 231 -24.28 -3.63 -29.52
C ASP A 231 -24.17 -2.25 -30.19
N SER A 232 -23.66 -1.25 -29.45
CA SER A 232 -23.56 0.13 -29.95
C SER A 232 -22.41 0.36 -30.92
N ASP A 233 -21.29 -0.34 -30.73
CA ASP A 233 -20.00 -0.01 -31.34
C ASP A 233 -19.05 -1.21 -31.51
N GLY A 234 -19.47 -2.42 -31.11
CA GLY A 234 -18.68 -3.65 -31.25
C GLY A 234 -17.47 -3.74 -30.31
N ARG A 235 -17.36 -2.85 -29.33
CA ARG A 235 -16.23 -2.78 -28.39
C ARG A 235 -16.59 -3.37 -27.03
N LEU A 236 -15.58 -3.72 -26.25
CA LEU A 236 -15.75 -4.18 -24.90
C LEU A 236 -16.43 -3.11 -24.03
N VAL A 237 -17.42 -3.55 -23.26
CA VAL A 237 -18.02 -2.77 -22.19
C VAL A 237 -18.08 -3.61 -20.91
N VAL A 238 -17.57 -3.05 -19.83
CA VAL A 238 -17.72 -3.55 -18.46
C VAL A 238 -18.82 -2.74 -17.80
N ILE A 239 -19.76 -3.43 -17.16
CA ILE A 239 -20.87 -2.83 -16.44
C ILE A 239 -20.80 -3.30 -14.99
N LEU A 240 -20.66 -2.36 -14.07
CA LEU A 240 -20.49 -2.68 -12.65
C LEU A 240 -21.83 -2.74 -11.91
N PRO A 241 -21.91 -3.44 -10.78
CA PRO A 241 -23.09 -3.47 -9.93
C PRO A 241 -23.59 -2.07 -9.53
N ALA A 242 -24.90 -1.93 -9.32
CA ALA A 242 -25.52 -0.62 -9.07
C ALA A 242 -25.13 -0.01 -7.71
N ASP A 243 -24.87 -0.85 -6.71
CA ASP A 243 -24.38 -0.47 -5.39
C ASP A 243 -22.98 0.17 -5.44
N LEU A 244 -22.15 -0.12 -6.44
CA LEU A 244 -20.83 0.50 -6.63
C LEU A 244 -20.88 1.87 -7.32
N THR A 245 -22.05 2.34 -7.77
CA THR A 245 -22.17 3.55 -8.60
C THR A 245 -21.77 4.82 -7.84
N ASN A 246 -20.96 5.68 -8.47
CA ASN A 246 -20.25 6.84 -7.90
C ASN A 246 -19.17 6.50 -6.85
N GLN A 247 -18.84 5.22 -6.68
CA GLN A 247 -17.77 4.77 -5.79
C GLN A 247 -16.55 4.26 -6.56
N ILE A 248 -16.58 4.29 -7.89
CA ILE A 248 -15.49 3.78 -8.74
C ILE A 248 -14.58 4.93 -9.15
N SER A 249 -13.28 4.79 -8.90
CA SER A 249 -12.24 5.71 -9.35
C SER A 249 -11.72 5.31 -10.72
N ASP A 250 -11.43 4.02 -10.94
CA ASP A 250 -10.88 3.50 -12.20
C ASP A 250 -11.32 2.07 -12.48
N VAL A 251 -11.34 1.69 -13.77
CA VAL A 251 -11.45 0.29 -14.20
C VAL A 251 -10.31 -0.01 -15.17
N LEU A 252 -9.50 -1.02 -14.88
CA LEU A 252 -8.31 -1.39 -15.62
C LEU A 252 -8.45 -2.82 -16.16
N LEU A 253 -7.92 -3.06 -17.36
CA LEU A 253 -7.64 -4.40 -17.86
C LEU A 253 -6.17 -4.70 -17.64
N LYS A 254 -5.90 -5.85 -17.03
CA LYS A 254 -4.56 -6.39 -16.84
C LYS A 254 -4.41 -7.75 -17.51
N ASP A 255 -3.20 -8.08 -17.92
CA ASP A 255 -2.85 -9.44 -18.36
C ASP A 255 -2.46 -10.35 -17.18
N GLU A 256 -2.03 -11.57 -17.49
CA GLU A 256 -1.62 -12.58 -16.49
C GLU A 256 -0.39 -12.18 -15.67
N ASP A 257 0.40 -11.20 -16.13
CA ASP A 257 1.58 -10.67 -15.46
C ASP A 257 1.27 -9.35 -14.72
N ASP A 258 -0.02 -9.07 -14.46
CA ASP A 258 -0.52 -7.83 -13.83
C ASP A 258 -0.18 -6.53 -14.61
N THR A 259 0.24 -6.65 -15.88
CA THR A 259 0.55 -5.49 -16.70
C THR A 259 -0.74 -4.82 -17.17
N ILE A 260 -0.86 -3.52 -16.91
CA ILE A 260 -2.02 -2.74 -17.35
C ILE A 260 -2.02 -2.63 -18.88
N LEU A 261 -3.03 -3.24 -19.51
CA LEU A 261 -3.25 -3.17 -20.94
C LEU A 261 -4.03 -1.91 -21.33
N GLU A 262 -5.08 -1.60 -20.58
CA GLU A 262 -5.95 -0.46 -20.90
C GLU A 262 -6.73 0.04 -19.68
N ARG A 263 -6.99 1.35 -19.65
CA ARG A 263 -7.89 1.99 -18.69
C ARG A 263 -9.25 2.25 -19.34
N GLY A 264 -10.31 1.75 -18.71
CA GLY A 264 -11.69 1.92 -19.15
C GLY A 264 -12.16 3.36 -18.99
N ARG A 265 -12.87 3.87 -20.00
CA ARG A 265 -13.48 5.20 -19.96
C ARG A 265 -14.93 5.09 -19.50
N MET A 266 -15.27 5.78 -18.41
CA MET A 266 -16.66 5.94 -17.98
C MET A 266 -17.49 6.58 -19.11
N SER A 267 -18.57 5.91 -19.50
CA SER A 267 -19.43 6.35 -20.62
C SER A 267 -20.82 6.79 -20.17
N GLY A 268 -21.20 6.50 -18.93
CA GLY A 268 -22.45 6.94 -18.32
C GLY A 268 -23.02 5.92 -17.33
N VAL A 269 -24.18 6.25 -16.79
CA VAL A 269 -24.98 5.40 -15.89
C VAL A 269 -26.25 4.96 -16.62
N ALA A 270 -26.49 3.65 -16.74
CA ALA A 270 -27.65 3.09 -17.44
C ALA A 270 -28.08 1.75 -16.81
N ASN A 271 -29.02 1.03 -17.45
CA ASN A 271 -29.41 -0.34 -17.08
C ASN A 271 -29.66 -0.58 -15.58
N GLY A 272 -30.49 0.26 -14.96
CA GLY A 272 -30.80 0.15 -13.53
C GLY A 272 -29.89 0.97 -12.62
N GLY A 273 -29.21 1.98 -13.16
CA GLY A 273 -28.36 2.87 -12.36
C GLY A 273 -26.93 2.37 -12.22
N ARG A 274 -26.44 1.62 -13.21
CA ARG A 274 -25.12 0.98 -13.24
C ARG A 274 -24.16 1.77 -14.11
N GLU A 275 -22.91 1.90 -13.67
CA GLU A 275 -21.85 2.56 -14.43
C GLU A 275 -21.31 1.67 -15.54
N HIS A 276 -21.05 2.29 -16.70
CA HIS A 276 -20.54 1.62 -17.90
C HIS A 276 -19.14 2.12 -18.24
N PHE A 277 -18.17 1.21 -18.26
CA PHE A 277 -16.79 1.48 -18.65
C PHE A 277 -16.51 0.86 -20.02
N ARG A 278 -16.04 1.68 -20.95
CA ARG A 278 -15.79 1.28 -22.34
C ARG A 278 -14.32 1.29 -22.67
N PHE A 279 -13.94 0.38 -23.56
CA PHE A 279 -12.58 0.20 -24.03
C PHE A 279 -12.47 0.38 -25.54
N GLU A 280 -11.26 0.46 -26.06
CA GLU A 280 -10.97 0.76 -27.46
C GLU A 280 -11.17 -0.43 -28.39
N GLN A 281 -10.98 -1.66 -27.89
CA GLN A 281 -11.01 -2.90 -28.67
C GLN A 281 -12.20 -3.78 -28.27
N ALA A 282 -12.51 -4.79 -29.09
CA ALA A 282 -13.45 -5.83 -28.68
C ALA A 282 -12.79 -6.73 -27.63
N GLY A 283 -13.59 -7.39 -26.79
CA GLY A 283 -13.08 -8.29 -25.75
C GLY A 283 -12.13 -9.34 -26.33
N GLY A 284 -12.51 -9.97 -27.44
CA GLY A 284 -11.69 -10.99 -28.09
C GLY A 284 -10.39 -10.51 -28.75
N ASP A 285 -10.13 -9.21 -28.79
CA ASP A 285 -8.86 -8.65 -29.29
C ASP A 285 -7.79 -8.54 -28.18
N TYR A 286 -8.18 -8.69 -26.90
CA TYR A 286 -7.26 -8.73 -25.75
C TYR A 286 -6.70 -10.15 -25.51
N PRO A 287 -5.52 -10.30 -24.86
CA PRO A 287 -4.96 -11.62 -24.53
C PRO A 287 -5.86 -12.41 -23.57
N GLU A 288 -5.76 -13.75 -23.61
CA GLU A 288 -6.46 -14.63 -22.66
C GLU A 288 -6.04 -14.37 -21.20
N ASN A 289 -6.84 -14.83 -20.23
CA ASN A 289 -6.62 -14.67 -18.79
C ASN A 289 -6.49 -13.20 -18.36
N LEU A 290 -7.45 -12.36 -18.73
CA LEU A 290 -7.47 -10.98 -18.25
C LEU A 290 -7.92 -10.90 -16.79
N THR A 291 -7.47 -9.86 -16.12
CA THR A 291 -8.08 -9.38 -14.88
C THR A 291 -8.71 -8.01 -15.13
N VAL A 292 -9.99 -7.86 -14.79
CA VAL A 292 -10.65 -6.55 -14.70
C VAL A 292 -10.51 -6.06 -13.27
N GLU A 293 -9.62 -5.09 -13.06
CA GLU A 293 -9.43 -4.44 -11.77
C GLU A 293 -10.32 -3.20 -11.69
N VAL A 294 -11.17 -3.13 -10.68
CA VAL A 294 -12.03 -1.99 -10.36
C VAL A 294 -11.47 -1.35 -9.10
N ARG A 295 -10.92 -0.14 -9.24
CA ARG A 295 -10.47 0.68 -8.13
C ARG A 295 -11.62 1.54 -7.66
N MET A 296 -11.84 1.55 -6.37
CA MET A 296 -12.88 2.33 -5.73
C MET A 296 -12.32 3.67 -5.26
N THR A 297 -13.19 4.62 -4.93
CA THR A 297 -12.81 5.96 -4.45
C THR A 297 -12.33 5.95 -3.00
N ASN A 298 -12.61 4.87 -2.26
CA ASN A 298 -12.18 4.62 -0.88
C ASN A 298 -10.89 3.75 -0.82
N GLY A 299 -10.19 3.60 -1.96
CA GLY A 299 -8.97 2.81 -2.05
C GLY A 299 -9.17 1.30 -2.23
N GLU A 300 -10.37 0.78 -2.01
CA GLU A 300 -10.68 -0.65 -2.20
C GLU A 300 -10.50 -1.07 -3.66
N ILE A 301 -10.08 -2.31 -3.87
CA ILE A 301 -9.86 -2.90 -5.20
C ILE A 301 -10.69 -4.17 -5.35
N LEU A 302 -11.52 -4.25 -6.39
CA LEU A 302 -12.22 -5.47 -6.78
C LEU A 302 -11.61 -6.02 -8.06
N SER A 303 -11.28 -7.30 -8.09
CA SER A 303 -10.65 -7.94 -9.24
C SER A 303 -11.52 -9.05 -9.80
N TYR A 304 -11.76 -9.03 -11.11
CA TYR A 304 -12.56 -10.03 -11.82
C TYR A 304 -11.72 -10.77 -12.88
N GLU A 305 -11.49 -12.07 -12.70
CA GLU A 305 -10.78 -12.92 -13.67
C GLU A 305 -11.64 -13.27 -14.89
N ILE A 306 -11.10 -13.08 -16.09
CA ILE A 306 -11.76 -13.30 -17.39
C ILE A 306 -10.87 -14.24 -18.22
N PRO A 307 -11.07 -15.58 -18.10
CA PRO A 307 -10.23 -16.56 -18.78
C PRO A 307 -10.25 -16.42 -20.31
N ASN A 308 -11.43 -16.16 -20.89
CA ASN A 308 -11.61 -15.98 -22.33
C ASN A 308 -12.33 -14.66 -22.62
N PRO A 309 -11.59 -13.58 -22.94
CA PRO A 309 -12.17 -12.26 -23.22
C PRO A 309 -13.09 -12.20 -24.45
N SER A 310 -13.17 -13.26 -25.27
CA SER A 310 -14.16 -13.34 -26.34
C SER A 310 -15.55 -13.76 -25.84
N GLU A 311 -15.66 -14.23 -24.60
CA GLU A 311 -16.90 -14.69 -24.00
C GLU A 311 -17.55 -13.61 -23.12
N ARG A 312 -18.86 -13.72 -22.94
CA ARG A 312 -19.62 -12.86 -22.03
C ARG A 312 -19.57 -13.46 -20.64
N TYR A 313 -19.30 -12.62 -19.65
CA TYR A 313 -19.40 -12.95 -18.22
C TYR A 313 -20.45 -12.05 -17.60
N ASP A 314 -21.30 -12.61 -16.76
CA ASP A 314 -22.41 -11.94 -16.10
C ASP A 314 -22.72 -12.54 -14.73
#